data_AF-A0A520TF80-F1
#
_entry.id   AF-A0A520TF80-F1
#
_cell.length_a   1.000
_cell.length_b   1.000
_cell.length_c   1.000
_cell.angle_alpha   90.00
_cell.angle_beta   90.00
_cell.angle_gamma   90.00
#
_symmetry.space_group_name_H-M   'P 1'
#
loop_
_entity.id
_entity.type
_entity.pdbx_description
1 polymer ?
#
loop_
_entity_poly.entity_id
_entity_poly.type
_entity_poly.pdbx_seq_one_letter_code
_entity_poly.pdbx_strand_id
1 'polypeptide(L)'
;MRSGDYTLILASYYPKNTERTKAFCQQFLNCKKIVVCNSSDVRLCDFDNSWTTLRGSNHAGEFSAWQEGLDWSLEHSQKPKHGYIFVNDTVNSHRKFSRIRFHFFKNCIKQNAKHAVGFTDELLGGETFSIWGLSGNRWMSTYCFYLGNEAIEKIDFKINSELIHQQRGETVDDSFFPSSMSNNLKKRLEEWLFGGGWYKSKQGVTNYRDIAKFKARAIVNEKMLSLRLSNKGIEIHSAMNQAPRLFVRLDNFLEKLHTKKNG
;
A
#
# COMPACT_ATOMS: atom_id res chain seq x y z
N MET A 1 -15.05 -4.56 -22.92
CA MET A 1 -13.63 -4.43 -22.50
C MET A 1 -13.10 -5.84 -22.29
N ARG A 2 -11.86 -6.14 -22.69
CA ARG A 2 -11.29 -7.51 -22.66
C ARG A 2 -10.38 -7.64 -21.44
N SER A 3 -10.26 -8.84 -20.87
CA SER A 3 -9.28 -9.16 -19.82
C SER A 3 -7.86 -8.75 -20.23
N GLY A 4 -7.07 -8.16 -19.32
CA GLY A 4 -5.65 -7.84 -19.54
C GLY A 4 -5.26 -6.36 -19.49
N ASP A 5 -6.21 -5.46 -19.23
CA ASP A 5 -5.94 -4.03 -19.14
C ASP A 5 -5.05 -3.69 -17.92
N TYR A 6 -5.28 -4.39 -16.80
CA TYR A 6 -4.55 -4.22 -15.55
C TYR A 6 -4.26 -5.59 -14.90
N THR A 7 -3.27 -5.62 -14.01
CA THR A 7 -3.11 -6.71 -13.03
C THR A 7 -3.38 -6.17 -11.64
N LEU A 8 -4.29 -6.80 -10.89
CA LEU A 8 -4.56 -6.49 -9.50
C LEU A 8 -3.86 -7.54 -8.61
N ILE A 9 -3.08 -7.07 -7.63
CA ILE A 9 -2.38 -7.90 -6.66
C ILE A 9 -2.88 -7.58 -5.26
N LEU A 10 -3.53 -8.54 -4.63
CA LEU A 10 -4.06 -8.46 -3.26
C LEU A 10 -3.10 -9.13 -2.27
N ALA A 11 -2.61 -8.37 -1.30
CA ALA A 11 -1.97 -8.90 -0.10
C ALA A 11 -3.05 -9.22 0.95
N SER A 12 -3.17 -10.49 1.33
CA SER A 12 -4.20 -10.99 2.24
C SER A 12 -3.58 -11.55 3.51
N TYR A 13 -4.02 -11.08 4.67
CA TYR A 13 -3.45 -11.44 5.98
C TYR A 13 -4.53 -11.97 6.94
N TYR A 14 -5.66 -11.27 7.03
CA TYR A 14 -6.76 -11.58 7.94
C TYR A 14 -7.96 -12.11 7.15
N PRO A 15 -8.44 -13.34 7.39
CA PRO A 15 -9.55 -13.93 6.63
C PRO A 15 -10.81 -13.04 6.60
N LYS A 16 -11.19 -12.48 7.75
CA LYS A 16 -12.38 -11.60 7.87
C LYS A 16 -12.29 -10.34 7.00
N ASN A 17 -11.10 -9.74 6.90
CA ASN A 17 -10.88 -8.56 6.07
C ASN A 17 -10.76 -8.93 4.60
N THR A 18 -10.18 -10.09 4.32
CA THR A 18 -9.97 -10.63 2.97
C THR A 18 -11.29 -10.80 2.23
N GLU A 19 -12.32 -11.36 2.85
CA GLU A 19 -13.64 -11.51 2.20
C GLU A 19 -14.26 -10.17 1.78
N ARG A 20 -14.19 -9.16 2.64
CA ARG A 20 -14.66 -7.80 2.30
C ARG A 20 -13.81 -7.18 1.18
N THR A 21 -12.51 -7.45 1.20
CA THR A 21 -11.58 -6.92 0.20
C THR A 21 -11.71 -7.62 -1.14
N LYS A 22 -12.05 -8.91 -1.19
CA LYS A 22 -12.43 -9.62 -2.43
C LYS A 22 -13.59 -8.90 -3.12
N ALA A 23 -14.65 -8.58 -2.38
CA ALA A 23 -15.79 -7.83 -2.93
C ALA A 23 -15.40 -6.44 -3.46
N PHE A 24 -14.48 -5.76 -2.78
CA PHE A 24 -13.88 -4.52 -3.29
C PHE A 24 -13.13 -4.74 -4.61
N CYS A 25 -12.26 -5.74 -4.66
CA CYS A 25 -11.45 -6.07 -5.84
C CYS A 25 -12.31 -6.47 -7.06
N GLN A 26 -13.51 -7.03 -6.87
CA GLN A 26 -14.42 -7.37 -7.98
C GLN A 26 -14.94 -6.14 -8.74
N GLN A 27 -14.88 -4.94 -8.13
CA GLN A 27 -15.26 -3.70 -8.82
C GLN A 27 -14.26 -3.29 -9.92
N PHE A 28 -13.03 -3.82 -9.87
CA PHE A 28 -12.03 -3.67 -10.92
C PHE A 28 -12.29 -4.68 -12.04
N LEU A 29 -13.06 -4.24 -13.03
CA LEU A 29 -13.35 -5.01 -14.24
C LEU A 29 -12.10 -5.13 -15.12
N ASN A 30 -12.00 -6.21 -15.91
CA ASN A 30 -10.91 -6.46 -16.88
C ASN A 30 -9.50 -6.57 -16.28
N CYS A 31 -9.41 -6.91 -15.00
CA CYS A 31 -8.15 -7.13 -14.31
C CYS A 31 -7.85 -8.61 -14.19
N LYS A 32 -6.62 -9.02 -14.50
CA LYS A 32 -6.09 -10.27 -13.96
C LYS A 32 -5.98 -10.11 -12.45
N LYS A 33 -6.47 -11.07 -11.66
CA LYS A 33 -6.47 -10.97 -10.20
C LYS A 33 -5.51 -12.00 -9.62
N ILE A 34 -4.56 -11.52 -8.85
CA ILE A 34 -3.60 -12.32 -8.09
C ILE A 34 -3.84 -12.02 -6.62
N VAL A 35 -3.91 -13.05 -5.79
CA VAL A 35 -3.88 -12.92 -4.34
C VAL A 35 -2.66 -13.64 -3.79
N VAL A 36 -1.99 -12.97 -2.86
CA VAL A 36 -0.89 -13.53 -2.10
C VAL A 36 -1.31 -13.62 -0.64
N CYS A 37 -1.48 -14.86 -0.17
CA CYS A 37 -1.95 -15.19 1.16
C CYS A 37 -0.77 -15.19 2.15
N ASN A 38 -0.57 -14.05 2.81
CA ASN A 38 0.53 -13.74 3.75
C ASN A 38 0.28 -14.22 5.19
N SER A 39 -0.76 -15.03 5.41
CA SER A 39 -1.01 -15.72 6.67
C SER A 39 -1.47 -17.14 6.39
N SER A 40 -1.05 -18.10 7.22
CA SER A 40 -1.57 -19.47 7.21
C SER A 40 -3.08 -19.52 7.43
N ASP A 41 -3.65 -18.52 8.10
CA ASP A 41 -5.08 -18.44 8.39
C ASP A 41 -5.92 -18.19 7.14
N VAL A 42 -5.31 -17.62 6.09
CA VAL A 42 -5.96 -17.45 4.79
C VAL A 42 -5.67 -18.66 3.92
N ARG A 43 -6.72 -19.41 3.57
CA ARG A 43 -6.59 -20.63 2.79
C ARG A 43 -6.68 -20.30 1.31
N LEU A 44 -5.82 -20.93 0.51
CA LEU A 44 -5.83 -20.73 -0.95
C LEU A 44 -7.15 -21.16 -1.58
N CYS A 45 -7.81 -22.18 -1.00
CA CYS A 45 -9.11 -22.69 -1.43
C CYS A 45 -10.28 -21.73 -1.16
N ASP A 46 -10.08 -20.64 -0.42
CA ASP A 46 -11.13 -19.63 -0.20
C ASP A 46 -11.32 -18.72 -1.42
N PHE A 47 -10.52 -18.89 -2.49
CA PHE A 47 -10.61 -18.15 -3.74
C PHE A 47 -11.05 -19.06 -4.89
N ASP A 48 -11.94 -18.53 -5.73
CA ASP A 48 -12.39 -19.21 -6.94
C ASP A 48 -11.35 -19.13 -8.08
N ASN A 49 -11.63 -19.83 -9.17
CA ASN A 49 -10.74 -19.90 -10.35
C ASN A 49 -10.54 -18.56 -11.08
N SER A 50 -11.25 -17.48 -10.71
CA SER A 50 -10.97 -16.14 -11.25
C SER A 50 -9.73 -15.48 -10.63
N TRP A 51 -9.15 -16.10 -9.59
CA TRP A 51 -7.94 -15.66 -8.92
C TRP A 51 -6.78 -16.62 -9.16
N THR A 52 -5.61 -16.06 -9.43
CA THR A 52 -4.35 -16.75 -9.17
C THR A 52 -4.05 -16.65 -7.69
N THR A 53 -3.85 -17.78 -7.01
CA THR A 53 -3.56 -17.83 -5.57
C THR A 53 -2.11 -18.22 -5.33
N LEU A 54 -1.41 -17.43 -4.51
CA LEU A 54 -0.03 -17.65 -4.13
C LEU A 54 0.07 -17.68 -2.60
N ARG A 55 0.97 -18.53 -2.09
CA ARG A 55 1.37 -18.48 -0.68
C ARG A 55 2.51 -17.48 -0.54
N GLY A 56 2.33 -16.47 0.30
CA GLY A 56 3.38 -15.46 0.51
C GLY A 56 4.30 -15.80 1.67
N SER A 57 5.53 -15.25 1.64
CA SER A 57 6.52 -15.43 2.72
C SER A 57 6.25 -14.56 3.94
N ASN A 58 5.55 -13.44 3.76
CA ASN A 58 5.25 -12.45 4.79
C ASN A 58 6.48 -11.81 5.47
N HIS A 59 7.68 -11.90 4.87
CA HIS A 59 8.90 -11.37 5.50
C HIS A 59 8.89 -9.83 5.67
N ALA A 60 8.14 -9.11 4.83
CA ALA A 60 8.02 -7.64 4.84
C ALA A 60 6.55 -7.18 4.87
N GLY A 61 5.66 -7.99 5.45
CA GLY A 61 4.22 -7.70 5.45
C GLY A 61 3.67 -7.60 4.04
N GLU A 62 2.73 -6.69 3.82
CA GLU A 62 2.04 -6.52 2.53
C GLU A 62 3.01 -6.27 1.35
N PHE A 63 4.18 -5.68 1.59
CA PHE A 63 5.17 -5.39 0.55
C PHE A 63 5.82 -6.65 -0.02
N SER A 64 6.10 -7.66 0.83
CA SER A 64 6.57 -8.96 0.36
C SER A 64 5.52 -9.65 -0.52
N ALA A 65 4.26 -9.62 -0.10
CA ALA A 65 3.15 -10.19 -0.87
C ALA A 65 2.99 -9.52 -2.25
N TRP A 66 3.03 -8.19 -2.30
CA TRP A 66 2.94 -7.47 -3.56
C TRP A 66 4.12 -7.73 -4.48
N GLN A 67 5.33 -7.84 -3.91
CA GLN A 67 6.51 -8.17 -4.69
C GLN A 67 6.40 -9.58 -5.27
N GLU A 68 6.05 -10.58 -4.47
CA GLU A 68 5.90 -11.98 -4.92
C GLU A 68 4.79 -12.10 -5.99
N GLY A 69 3.67 -11.39 -5.81
CA GLY A 69 2.60 -11.35 -6.81
C GLY A 69 3.02 -10.62 -8.09
N LEU A 70 3.88 -9.61 -8.00
CA LEU A 70 4.44 -8.92 -9.16
C LEU A 70 5.43 -9.82 -9.90
N ASP A 71 6.37 -10.44 -9.19
CA ASP A 71 7.38 -11.33 -9.74
C ASP A 71 6.70 -12.49 -10.49
N TRP A 72 5.70 -13.12 -9.85
CA TRP A 72 4.90 -14.17 -10.51
C TRP A 72 4.19 -13.64 -11.77
N SER A 73 3.62 -12.43 -11.72
CA SER A 73 2.94 -11.83 -12.87
C SER A 73 3.89 -11.63 -14.05
N LEU A 74 5.11 -11.12 -13.78
CA LEU A 74 6.13 -10.89 -14.79
C LEU A 74 6.63 -12.20 -15.44
N GLU A 75 6.71 -13.28 -14.66
CA GLU A 75 7.18 -14.59 -15.14
C GLU A 75 6.10 -15.38 -15.89
N HIS A 76 4.84 -15.30 -15.45
CA HIS A 76 3.78 -16.22 -15.87
C HIS A 76 2.64 -15.54 -16.65
N SER A 77 2.77 -14.25 -16.97
CA SER A 77 1.70 -13.48 -17.61
C SER A 77 2.23 -12.55 -18.68
N GLN A 78 1.35 -12.22 -19.64
CA GLN A 78 1.58 -11.04 -20.46
C GLN A 78 1.51 -9.79 -19.58
N LYS A 79 2.46 -8.89 -19.81
CA LYS A 79 2.49 -7.57 -19.18
C LYS A 79 1.14 -6.87 -19.37
N PRO A 80 0.52 -6.30 -18.31
CA PRO A 80 -0.76 -5.62 -18.42
C PRO A 80 -0.63 -4.40 -19.34
N LYS A 81 -1.71 -4.04 -20.03
CA LYS A 81 -1.71 -2.89 -20.96
C LYS A 81 -1.39 -1.57 -20.27
N HIS A 82 -1.94 -1.35 -19.08
CA HIS A 82 -1.83 -0.07 -18.37
C HIS A 82 -0.89 -0.12 -17.17
N GLY A 83 -1.06 -1.10 -16.28
CA GLY A 83 -0.21 -1.22 -15.10
C GLY A 83 -0.79 -2.15 -14.04
N TYR A 84 -0.36 -1.90 -12.80
CA TYR A 84 -0.62 -2.77 -11.66
C TYR A 84 -1.38 -2.02 -10.58
N ILE A 85 -2.35 -2.70 -9.97
CA ILE A 85 -3.15 -2.20 -8.84
C ILE A 85 -2.79 -3.06 -7.63
N PHE A 86 -2.30 -2.43 -6.58
CA PHE A 86 -1.90 -3.08 -5.34
C PHE A 86 -2.91 -2.77 -4.25
N VAL A 87 -3.37 -3.81 -3.56
CA VAL A 87 -4.37 -3.71 -2.51
C VAL A 87 -3.93 -4.56 -1.33
N ASN A 88 -4.15 -4.13 -0.10
CA ASN A 88 -4.11 -5.02 1.05
C ASN A 88 -5.48 -5.11 1.71
N ASP A 89 -5.66 -6.12 2.56
CA ASP A 89 -6.94 -6.40 3.19
C ASP A 89 -7.42 -5.29 4.16
N THR A 90 -6.60 -4.29 4.46
CA THR A 90 -6.98 -3.13 5.27
C THR A 90 -7.67 -2.01 4.49
N VAL A 91 -7.84 -2.14 3.17
CA VAL A 91 -8.54 -1.15 2.32
C VAL A 91 -9.95 -0.83 2.83
N ASN A 92 -10.61 -1.78 3.48
CA ASN A 92 -11.95 -1.61 4.04
C ASN A 92 -11.97 -1.11 5.51
N SER A 93 -10.81 -1.07 6.19
CA SER A 93 -10.69 -0.67 7.59
C SER A 93 -10.02 0.69 7.77
N HIS A 94 -8.98 1.01 6.99
CA HIS A 94 -8.17 2.21 7.23
C HIS A 94 -8.79 3.50 6.71
N ARG A 95 -9.61 3.42 5.67
CA ARG A 95 -10.51 4.48 5.22
C ARG A 95 -11.57 3.81 4.35
N LYS A 96 -12.82 3.65 4.83
CA LYS A 96 -13.84 2.92 4.06
C LYS A 96 -13.89 3.43 2.62
N PHE A 97 -13.50 2.58 1.69
CA PHE A 97 -13.37 2.93 0.28
C PHE A 97 -14.77 3.13 -0.31
N SER A 98 -15.29 4.35 -0.16
CA SER A 98 -16.63 4.72 -0.63
C SER A 98 -16.72 4.59 -2.15
N ARG A 99 -17.94 4.45 -2.68
CA ARG A 99 -18.16 4.48 -4.14
C ARG A 99 -17.62 5.77 -4.76
N ILE A 100 -17.63 6.87 -4.01
CA ILE A 100 -17.07 8.17 -4.39
C ILE A 100 -15.55 8.05 -4.55
N ARG A 101 -14.85 7.55 -3.52
CA ARG A 101 -13.40 7.29 -3.58
C ARG A 101 -13.02 6.38 -4.73
N PHE A 102 -13.80 5.33 -4.97
CA PHE A 102 -13.59 4.42 -6.10
C PHE A 102 -13.77 5.08 -7.46
N HIS A 103 -14.79 5.93 -7.61
CA HIS A 103 -14.97 6.70 -8.83
C HIS A 103 -13.76 7.60 -9.12
N PHE A 104 -13.33 8.38 -8.13
CA PHE A 104 -12.20 9.30 -8.29
C PHE A 104 -10.86 8.58 -8.46
N PHE A 105 -10.64 7.47 -7.75
CA PHE A 105 -9.46 6.64 -7.93
C PHE A 105 -9.35 6.13 -9.38
N LYS A 106 -10.41 5.54 -9.93
CA LYS A 106 -10.40 5.07 -11.33
C LYS A 106 -10.21 6.20 -12.34
N ASN A 107 -10.84 7.35 -12.13
CA ASN A 107 -10.67 8.50 -13.02
C ASN A 107 -9.23 9.02 -12.98
N CYS A 108 -8.64 9.09 -11.78
CA CYS A 108 -7.26 9.50 -11.60
C CYS A 108 -6.29 8.53 -12.29
N ILE A 109 -6.52 7.21 -12.22
CA ILE A 109 -5.75 6.20 -12.98
C ILE A 109 -5.81 6.47 -14.49
N LYS A 110 -7.00 6.71 -15.03
CA LYS A 110 -7.18 6.93 -16.48
C LYS A 110 -6.42 8.16 -16.98
N GLN A 111 -6.38 9.23 -16.18
CA GLN A 111 -5.70 10.46 -16.55
C GLN A 111 -4.18 10.36 -16.36
N ASN A 112 -3.72 9.52 -15.42
CA ASN A 112 -2.32 9.44 -15.01
C ASN A 112 -1.77 8.02 -15.22
N ALA A 113 -2.10 7.38 -16.35
CA ALA A 113 -1.85 5.97 -16.60
C ALA A 113 -0.36 5.56 -16.55
N LYS A 114 0.56 6.51 -16.75
CA LYS A 114 2.02 6.28 -16.68
C LYS A 114 2.61 6.49 -15.28
N HIS A 115 1.86 7.10 -14.38
CA HIS A 115 2.34 7.57 -13.08
C HIS A 115 1.84 6.69 -11.92
N ALA A 116 2.11 7.13 -10.69
CA ALA A 116 1.56 6.54 -9.49
C ALA A 116 0.25 7.23 -9.09
N VAL A 117 -0.75 6.45 -8.70
CA VAL A 117 -2.05 6.96 -8.23
C VAL A 117 -2.41 6.28 -6.93
N GLY A 118 -2.78 7.07 -5.92
CA GLY A 118 -3.19 6.56 -4.62
C GLY A 118 -3.81 7.65 -3.77
N PHE A 119 -3.79 7.48 -2.45
CA PHE A 119 -4.14 8.55 -1.52
C PHE A 119 -2.84 9.06 -0.92
N THR A 120 -2.65 10.37 -0.88
CA THR A 120 -1.40 10.94 -0.36
C THR A 120 -1.60 11.53 1.02
N ASP A 121 -0.50 11.60 1.76
CA ASP A 121 -0.38 12.27 3.05
C ASP A 121 1.01 12.93 3.12
N GLU A 122 1.19 13.84 4.06
CA GLU A 122 2.38 14.69 4.17
C GLU A 122 2.71 15.00 5.63
N LEU A 123 3.93 15.48 5.87
CA LEU A 123 4.27 16.02 7.18
C LEU A 123 3.52 17.34 7.41
N LEU A 124 3.31 17.68 8.68
CA LEU A 124 2.66 18.94 9.06
C LEU A 124 3.40 20.11 8.39
N GLY A 125 2.66 21.02 7.75
CA GLY A 125 3.25 22.18 7.09
C GLY A 125 3.97 21.88 5.76
N GLY A 126 3.83 20.66 5.21
CA GLY A 126 4.45 20.29 3.93
C GLY A 126 5.97 20.13 4.01
N GLU A 127 6.50 19.87 5.20
CA GLU A 127 7.93 19.66 5.42
C GLU A 127 8.48 18.51 4.57
N THR A 128 9.73 18.69 4.11
CA THR A 128 10.48 17.59 3.50
C THR A 128 10.98 16.61 4.54
N PHE A 129 11.01 15.34 4.18
CA PHE A 129 11.68 14.28 4.94
C PHE A 129 12.60 13.47 4.04
N SER A 130 13.50 12.70 4.66
CA SER A 130 14.39 11.81 3.94
C SER A 130 14.59 10.47 4.63
N ILE A 131 14.91 9.46 3.83
CA ILE A 131 15.35 8.14 4.28
C ILE A 131 16.42 7.67 3.28
N TRP A 132 17.59 7.26 3.77
CA TRP A 132 18.72 6.79 2.94
C TRP A 132 19.07 7.73 1.78
N GLY A 133 19.09 9.05 2.05
CA GLY A 133 19.46 10.07 1.07
C GLY A 133 18.39 10.40 0.02
N LEU A 134 17.27 9.69 -0.02
CA LEU A 134 16.12 10.08 -0.84
C LEU A 134 15.23 11.05 -0.07
N SER A 135 14.84 12.16 -0.69
CA SER A 135 14.00 13.18 -0.07
C SER A 135 12.67 13.37 -0.81
N GLY A 136 11.66 13.82 -0.07
CA GLY A 136 10.34 14.15 -0.60
C GLY A 136 9.50 14.87 0.45
N ASN A 137 8.34 15.39 0.06
CA ASN A 137 7.42 16.11 0.95
C ASN A 137 6.07 15.43 1.16
N ARG A 138 5.85 14.30 0.48
CA ARG A 138 4.60 13.54 0.55
C ARG A 138 4.86 12.05 0.37
N TRP A 139 3.93 11.23 0.81
CA TRP A 139 3.92 9.80 0.52
C TRP A 139 2.53 9.34 0.13
N MET A 140 2.47 8.19 -0.55
CA MET A 140 1.24 7.49 -0.88
C MET A 140 0.91 6.47 0.21
N SER A 141 -0.33 6.47 0.71
CA SER A 141 -0.84 5.41 1.57
C SER A 141 -0.97 4.10 0.79
N THR A 142 -0.49 2.99 1.35
CA THR A 142 -0.36 1.73 0.60
C THR A 142 -1.50 0.74 0.79
N TYR A 143 -2.66 1.15 1.34
CA TYR A 143 -3.81 0.23 1.43
C TYR A 143 -4.46 -0.09 0.05
N CYS A 144 -4.38 0.84 -0.91
CA CYS A 144 -4.83 0.65 -2.28
C CYS A 144 -4.19 1.72 -3.19
N PHE A 145 -3.39 1.30 -4.16
CA PHE A 145 -2.71 2.20 -5.10
C PHE A 145 -2.50 1.56 -6.47
N TYR A 146 -2.16 2.39 -7.45
CA TYR A 146 -1.85 2.01 -8.82
C TYR A 146 -0.46 2.49 -9.20
N LEU A 147 0.28 1.66 -9.92
CA LEU A 147 1.51 2.02 -10.60
C LEU A 147 1.36 1.72 -12.09
N GLY A 148 1.51 2.75 -12.92
CA GLY A 148 1.64 2.57 -14.36
C GLY A 148 2.86 1.74 -14.75
N ASN A 149 2.83 1.15 -15.95
CA ASN A 149 3.96 0.38 -16.47
C ASN A 149 5.28 1.18 -16.47
N GLU A 150 5.24 2.47 -16.80
CA GLU A 150 6.44 3.32 -16.73
C GLU A 150 6.91 3.53 -15.28
N ALA A 151 5.97 3.77 -14.36
CA ALA A 151 6.28 3.94 -12.94
C ALA A 151 6.95 2.70 -12.32
N ILE A 152 6.44 1.50 -12.63
CA ILE A 152 6.99 0.24 -12.10
C ILE A 152 8.35 -0.10 -12.70
N GLU A 153 8.56 0.21 -13.99
CA GLU A 153 9.85 0.07 -14.66
C GLU A 153 10.92 0.99 -14.07
N LYS A 154 10.59 2.26 -13.79
CA LYS A 154 11.55 3.22 -13.22
C LYS A 154 12.04 2.86 -11.81
N ILE A 155 11.29 2.01 -11.11
CA ILE A 155 11.68 1.46 -9.80
C ILE A 155 12.19 0.02 -9.91
N ASP A 156 12.59 -0.41 -11.11
CA ASP A 156 13.19 -1.70 -11.41
C ASP A 156 12.32 -2.90 -10.99
N PHE A 157 10.99 -2.73 -11.09
CA PHE A 157 10.00 -3.71 -10.63
C PHE A 157 10.16 -4.11 -9.16
N LYS A 158 10.76 -3.25 -8.33
CA LYS A 158 10.90 -3.47 -6.89
C LYS A 158 9.96 -2.59 -6.10
N ILE A 159 8.96 -3.18 -5.46
CA ILE A 159 8.00 -2.51 -4.57
C ILE A 159 8.47 -2.60 -3.12
N ASN A 160 8.99 -3.76 -2.72
CA ASN A 160 9.57 -3.96 -1.40
C ASN A 160 10.99 -3.36 -1.35
N SER A 161 11.21 -2.34 -0.51
CA SER A 161 12.56 -1.79 -0.31
C SER A 161 13.49 -2.70 0.49
N GLU A 162 12.98 -3.63 1.31
CA GLU A 162 13.85 -4.56 2.06
C GLU A 162 14.76 -5.38 1.15
N LEU A 163 14.29 -5.76 -0.04
CA LEU A 163 15.12 -6.45 -1.03
C LEU A 163 16.27 -5.59 -1.53
N ILE A 164 16.07 -4.27 -1.64
CA ILE A 164 17.12 -3.33 -2.05
C ILE A 164 18.19 -3.22 -0.94
N HIS A 165 17.78 -3.26 0.33
CA HIS A 165 18.74 -3.22 1.46
C HIS A 165 19.55 -4.51 1.55
N GLN A 166 18.91 -5.67 1.42
CA GLN A 166 19.59 -6.96 1.39
C GLN A 166 20.59 -7.04 0.23
N GLN A 167 20.22 -6.54 -0.96
CA GLN A 167 21.11 -6.50 -2.12
C GLN A 167 22.31 -5.54 -1.95
N ARG A 168 22.17 -4.50 -1.12
CA ARG A 168 23.25 -3.52 -0.85
C ARG A 168 24.16 -3.90 0.32
N GLY A 169 23.91 -5.04 0.96
CA GLY A 169 24.69 -5.48 2.14
C GLY A 169 24.48 -4.59 3.37
N GLU A 170 23.47 -3.73 3.36
CA GLU A 170 23.10 -2.92 4.52
C GLU A 170 22.40 -3.82 5.53
N THR A 171 23.02 -4.06 6.68
CA THR A 171 22.35 -4.72 7.80
C THR A 171 21.11 -3.92 8.17
N VAL A 172 19.94 -4.56 8.15
CA VAL A 172 18.71 -3.98 8.69
C VAL A 172 18.99 -3.68 10.16
N ASP A 173 19.14 -2.40 10.47
CA ASP A 173 19.37 -1.90 11.83
C ASP A 173 18.34 -2.54 12.77
N ASP A 174 18.80 -2.96 13.95
CA ASP A 174 17.96 -3.60 14.96
C ASP A 174 17.02 -2.59 15.65
N SER A 175 17.16 -1.31 15.29
CA SER A 175 16.26 -0.22 15.62
C SER A 175 14.90 -0.31 14.90
N PHE A 176 13.91 0.43 15.40
CA PHE A 176 12.59 0.52 14.75
C PHE A 176 12.64 1.32 13.44
N PHE A 177 13.50 2.32 13.37
CA PHE A 177 13.60 3.23 12.24
C PHE A 177 15.07 3.44 11.86
N PRO A 178 15.41 3.39 10.56
CA PRO A 178 16.78 3.56 10.08
C PRO A 178 17.46 4.82 10.64
N SER A 179 18.73 4.72 10.97
CA SER A 179 19.57 5.87 11.37
C SER A 179 19.66 6.95 10.29
N SER A 180 19.46 6.59 9.02
CA SER A 180 19.44 7.49 7.87
C SER A 180 18.14 8.29 7.70
N MET A 181 17.12 8.02 8.52
CA MET A 181 15.84 8.72 8.49
C MET A 181 15.97 10.12 9.09
N SER A 182 15.35 11.12 8.45
CA SER A 182 15.34 12.49 8.98
C SER A 182 14.62 12.57 10.34
N ASN A 183 15.14 13.41 11.23
CA ASN A 183 14.65 13.52 12.62
C ASN A 183 13.17 13.92 12.71
N ASN A 184 12.69 14.78 11.82
CA ASN A 184 11.28 15.21 11.80
C ASN A 184 10.33 14.04 11.49
N LEU A 185 10.66 13.21 10.50
CA LEU A 185 9.88 12.00 10.20
C LEU A 185 9.98 10.99 11.34
N LYS A 186 11.19 10.75 11.85
CA LYS A 186 11.42 9.79 12.94
C LYS A 186 10.57 10.14 14.17
N LYS A 187 10.63 11.39 14.62
CA LYS A 187 9.84 11.90 15.75
C LYS A 187 8.33 11.71 15.51
N ARG A 188 7.84 12.09 14.32
CA ARG A 188 6.42 11.94 13.96
C ARG A 188 5.96 10.48 14.00
N LEU A 189 6.78 9.57 13.49
CA LEU A 189 6.47 8.13 13.48
C LEU A 189 6.55 7.52 14.87
N GLU A 190 7.50 7.93 15.70
CA GLU A 190 7.58 7.53 17.11
C GLU A 190 6.35 7.99 17.89
N GLU A 191 5.92 9.25 17.72
CA GLU A 191 4.69 9.76 18.35
C GLU A 191 3.45 9.00 17.88
N TRP A 192 3.33 8.72 16.57
CA TRP A 192 2.18 7.99 16.03
C TRP A 192 2.16 6.52 16.47
N LEU A 193 3.31 5.85 16.41
CA LEU A 193 3.45 4.42 16.69
C LEU A 193 3.39 4.16 18.20
N PHE A 194 4.11 4.94 19.01
CA PHE A 194 4.33 4.73 20.45
C PHE A 194 3.59 5.72 21.36
N GLY A 195 3.33 6.95 20.92
CA GLY A 195 2.70 8.01 21.73
C GLY A 195 1.20 7.85 21.99
N GLY A 196 0.60 6.73 21.58
CA GLY A 196 -0.78 6.36 21.92
C GLY A 196 -1.72 6.12 20.75
N GLY A 197 -1.25 6.21 19.50
CA GLY A 197 -2.02 5.85 18.32
C GLY A 197 -2.15 4.33 18.16
N TRP A 198 -1.11 3.69 17.63
CA TRP A 198 -1.11 2.24 17.43
C TRP A 198 -0.78 1.47 18.72
N TYR A 199 0.18 1.94 19.53
CA TYR A 199 0.63 1.28 20.78
C TYR A 199 -0.50 0.95 21.77
N LYS A 200 -1.41 1.90 22.04
CA LYS A 200 -2.53 1.67 22.98
C LYS A 200 -3.50 0.58 22.49
N SER A 201 -3.59 0.34 21.17
CA SER A 201 -4.46 -0.69 20.60
C SER A 201 -3.94 -2.12 20.78
N LYS A 202 -2.69 -2.30 21.26
CA LYS A 202 -1.98 -3.59 21.33
C LYS A 202 -1.29 -3.84 22.67
N GLN A 203 -1.58 -3.06 23.71
CA GLN A 203 -1.09 -3.35 25.06
C GLN A 203 -1.55 -4.75 25.49
N GLY A 204 -0.61 -5.59 25.94
CA GLY A 204 -0.88 -6.96 26.40
C GLY A 204 -0.68 -8.08 25.37
N VAL A 205 -0.16 -7.79 24.17
CA VAL A 205 0.14 -8.82 23.16
C VAL A 205 1.54 -9.42 23.37
N THR A 206 1.64 -10.75 23.41
CA THR A 206 2.92 -11.48 23.43
C THR A 206 3.77 -11.16 22.18
N ASN A 207 5.08 -11.00 22.32
CA ASN A 207 6.01 -10.58 21.25
C ASN A 207 5.73 -9.19 20.67
N TYR A 208 5.19 -8.28 21.49
CA TYR A 208 4.87 -6.90 21.10
C TYR A 208 5.99 -6.19 20.33
N ARG A 209 7.24 -6.32 20.79
CA ARG A 209 8.40 -5.65 20.17
C ARG A 209 8.57 -6.05 18.71
N ASP A 210 8.40 -7.33 18.39
CA ASP A 210 8.56 -7.85 17.04
C ASP A 210 7.42 -7.38 16.13
N ILE A 211 6.19 -7.35 16.64
CA ILE A 211 5.04 -6.81 15.90
C ILE A 211 5.23 -5.31 15.63
N ALA A 212 5.72 -4.56 16.61
CA ALA A 212 6.00 -3.14 16.45
C ALA A 212 7.14 -2.91 15.44
N LYS A 213 8.20 -3.72 15.45
CA LYS A 213 9.30 -3.67 14.46
C LYS A 213 8.77 -3.95 13.06
N PHE A 214 7.96 -5.00 12.92
CA PHE A 214 7.31 -5.34 11.66
C PHE A 214 6.44 -4.21 11.12
N LYS A 215 5.66 -3.56 11.99
CA LYS A 215 4.85 -2.41 11.59
C LYS A 215 5.70 -1.20 11.19
N ALA A 216 6.77 -0.92 11.93
CA ALA A 216 7.70 0.16 11.60
C ALA A 216 8.35 -0.07 10.22
N ARG A 217 8.77 -1.31 9.91
CA ARG A 217 9.28 -1.68 8.59
C ARG A 217 8.28 -1.46 7.47
N ALA A 218 7.01 -1.86 7.66
CA ALA A 218 5.96 -1.59 6.68
C ALA A 218 5.76 -0.08 6.42
N ILE A 219 5.84 0.75 7.46
CA ILE A 219 5.77 2.22 7.34
C ILE A 219 6.98 2.76 6.56
N VAL A 220 8.18 2.27 6.86
CA VAL A 220 9.39 2.64 6.12
C VAL A 220 9.26 2.27 4.64
N ASN A 221 8.79 1.06 4.33
CA ASN A 221 8.55 0.61 2.96
C ASN A 221 7.52 1.51 2.24
N GLU A 222 6.45 1.94 2.92
CA GLU A 222 5.47 2.89 2.36
C GLU A 222 6.11 4.23 1.96
N LYS A 223 6.94 4.80 2.83
CA LYS A 223 7.64 6.05 2.53
C LYS A 223 8.66 5.84 1.42
N MET A 224 9.44 4.77 1.49
CA MET A 224 10.47 4.47 0.52
C MET A 224 9.92 4.24 -0.88
N LEU A 225 8.79 3.56 -1.03
CA LEU A 225 8.13 3.42 -2.33
C LEU A 225 7.85 4.80 -2.94
N SER A 226 7.28 5.71 -2.14
CA SER A 226 6.94 7.06 -2.58
C SER A 226 8.17 7.90 -2.92
N LEU A 227 9.20 7.83 -2.07
CA LEU A 227 10.47 8.51 -2.28
C LEU A 227 11.17 8.01 -3.54
N ARG A 228 11.23 6.70 -3.76
CA ARG A 228 11.84 6.10 -4.96
C ARG A 228 11.13 6.51 -6.24
N LEU A 229 9.80 6.51 -6.24
CA LEU A 229 9.01 7.00 -7.38
C LEU A 229 9.33 8.47 -7.68
N SER A 230 9.26 9.33 -6.67
CA SER A 230 9.46 10.78 -6.82
C SER A 230 10.89 11.10 -7.30
N ASN A 231 11.90 10.44 -6.74
CA ASN A 231 13.31 10.63 -7.10
C ASN A 231 13.66 10.02 -8.48
N LYS A 232 12.77 9.23 -9.08
CA LYS A 232 12.85 8.76 -10.48
C LYS A 232 12.00 9.61 -11.44
N GLY A 233 11.47 10.74 -10.97
CA GLY A 233 10.62 11.63 -11.75
C GLY A 233 9.26 11.02 -12.08
N ILE A 234 8.74 10.14 -11.22
CA ILE A 234 7.35 9.68 -11.30
C ILE A 234 6.50 10.55 -10.37
N GLU A 235 5.51 11.23 -10.94
CA GLU A 235 4.51 11.95 -10.18
C GLU A 235 3.59 11.00 -9.39
N ILE A 236 3.19 11.44 -8.19
CA ILE A 236 2.23 10.74 -7.33
C ILE A 236 0.96 11.58 -7.27
N HIS A 237 -0.11 11.09 -7.91
CA HIS A 237 -1.39 11.77 -7.96
C HIS A 237 -2.33 11.23 -6.87
N SER A 238 -2.83 12.13 -6.03
CA SER A 238 -3.85 11.79 -5.06
C SER A 238 -5.21 11.67 -5.73
N ALA A 239 -5.88 10.55 -5.53
CA ALA A 239 -7.19 10.24 -6.08
C ALA A 239 -8.24 11.31 -5.76
N MET A 240 -8.16 11.92 -4.57
CA MET A 240 -9.18 12.86 -4.10
C MET A 240 -8.89 14.32 -4.48
N ASN A 241 -7.72 14.64 -5.04
CA ASN A 241 -7.39 16.04 -5.38
C ASN A 241 -8.31 16.62 -6.45
N GLN A 242 -8.88 15.77 -7.31
CA GLN A 242 -9.82 16.18 -8.36
C GLN A 242 -11.28 16.13 -7.91
N ALA A 243 -11.55 15.65 -6.69
CA ALA A 243 -12.92 15.58 -6.20
C ALA A 243 -13.45 16.98 -5.89
N PRO A 244 -14.63 17.38 -6.41
CA PRO A 244 -15.24 18.64 -6.03
C PRO A 244 -15.40 18.72 -4.50
N ARG A 245 -15.23 19.92 -3.93
CA ARG A 245 -15.26 20.14 -2.47
C ARG A 245 -16.47 19.53 -1.77
N LEU A 246 -17.62 19.50 -2.44
CA LEU A 246 -18.85 18.87 -1.94
C LEU A 246 -18.66 17.36 -1.69
N PHE A 247 -18.02 16.65 -2.63
CA PHE A 247 -17.75 15.22 -2.50
C PHE A 247 -16.71 14.93 -1.42
N VAL A 248 -15.70 15.79 -1.28
CA VAL A 248 -14.73 15.69 -0.17
C VAL A 248 -15.43 15.86 1.18
N ARG A 249 -16.33 16.84 1.31
CA ARG A 249 -17.12 17.05 2.54
C ARG A 249 -18.04 15.87 2.84
N LEU A 250 -18.73 15.34 1.82
CA LEU A 250 -19.61 14.19 1.96
C LEU A 250 -18.83 12.95 2.39
N ASP A 251 -17.68 12.70 1.76
CA ASP A 251 -16.81 11.57 2.08
C ASP A 251 -16.26 11.68 3.52
N ASN A 252 -15.79 12.86 3.94
CA ASN A 252 -15.38 13.11 5.33
C ASN A 252 -16.54 12.93 6.34
N PHE A 253 -17.76 13.31 5.97
CA PHE A 253 -18.95 13.10 6.80
C PHE A 253 -19.27 11.60 6.95
N LEU A 254 -19.23 10.86 5.84
CA LEU A 254 -19.44 9.40 5.84
C LEU A 254 -18.36 8.67 6.67
N GLU A 255 -17.10 9.10 6.60
CA GLU A 255 -16.04 8.57 7.46
C GLU A 255 -16.32 8.82 8.95
N LYS A 256 -16.75 10.04 9.33
CA LYS A 256 -17.07 10.38 10.73
C LYS A 256 -18.26 9.61 11.30
N LEU A 257 -19.30 9.36 10.48
CA LEU A 257 -20.44 8.53 10.90
C LEU A 257 -20.03 7.08 11.16
N HIS A 258 -18.96 6.61 10.50
CA HIS A 258 -18.47 5.25 10.67
C HIS A 258 -17.53 5.08 11.85
N THR A 259 -16.67 6.06 12.14
CA THR A 259 -15.81 6.00 13.35
C THR A 259 -16.63 6.03 14.64
N LYS A 260 -17.80 6.69 14.66
CA LYS A 260 -18.72 6.69 15.80
C LYS A 260 -19.49 5.38 16.04
N LYS A 261 -19.62 4.51 15.03
CA LYS A 261 -20.36 3.23 15.16
C LYS A 261 -19.49 2.05 15.61
N ASN A 262 -18.18 2.22 15.66
CA ASN A 262 -17.20 1.19 16.00
C ASN A 262 -16.32 1.56 17.20
N GLY A 263 -16.67 2.64 17.91
CA GLY A 263 -16.04 3.06 19.16
C GLY A 263 -16.90 2.70 20.36
#